data_AF-A0A7J8TGH4-F1
#
_entry.id   AF-A0A7J8TGH4-F1
#
_cell.length_a   1.000
_cell.length_b   1.000
_cell.length_c   1.000
_cell.angle_alpha   90.00
_cell.angle_beta   90.00
_cell.angle_gamma   90.00
#
_symmetry.space_group_name_H-M   'P 1'
#
loop_
_entity.id
_entity.type
_entity.pdbx_description
1 polymer ?
#
loop_
_entity_poly.entity_id
_entity_poly.type
_entity_poly.pdbx_seq_one_letter_code
_entity_poly.pdbx_strand_id
1 'polypeptide(L)'
;MKRLAVGPITTPEYIEWWGRRINDNISGPSQGDNQPTQKHLQVVPSELEIIKQDFKRRNVELEKKIEQMEEEKMNLRLDIDI
;
A
#
# COMPACT_ATOMS: atom_id res chain seq x y z
N MET A 1 32.17 -7.85 -15.90
CA MET A 1 30.86 -8.28 -15.36
C MET A 1 30.47 -9.59 -16.02
N LYS A 2 30.25 -10.66 -15.25
CA LYS A 2 29.75 -11.94 -15.79
C LYS A 2 28.26 -11.76 -16.10
N ARG A 3 27.85 -11.98 -17.36
CA ARG A 3 26.44 -11.98 -17.73
C ARG A 3 25.79 -13.25 -17.15
N LEU A 4 24.86 -13.08 -16.21
CA LEU A 4 23.98 -14.16 -15.80
C LEU A 4 22.99 -14.41 -16.95
N ALA A 5 23.11 -15.56 -17.62
CA ALA A 5 22.12 -16.00 -18.58
C ALA A 5 20.87 -16.42 -17.80
N VAL A 6 19.87 -15.55 -17.76
CA VAL A 6 18.53 -15.90 -17.27
C VAL A 6 17.89 -16.77 -18.37
N GLY A 7 17.93 -18.09 -18.17
CA GLY A 7 17.16 -19.01 -19.00
C GLY A 7 15.65 -18.70 -18.91
N PRO A 8 14.83 -19.16 -19.88
CA PRO A 8 13.38 -19.00 -19.81
C PRO A 8 12.87 -19.52 -18.46
N ILE A 9 12.05 -18.71 -17.76
CA ILE A 9 11.44 -19.03 -16.44
C ILE A 9 10.48 -20.24 -16.50
N THR A 10 10.31 -20.85 -17.66
CA THR A 10 9.53 -22.06 -17.84
C THR A 10 10.45 -23.27 -17.75
N THR A 11 10.72 -23.70 -16.52
CA THR A 11 11.21 -25.04 -16.24
C THR A 11 10.25 -26.04 -16.89
N PRO A 12 10.71 -26.92 -17.81
CA PRO A 12 9.88 -27.92 -18.46
C PRO A 12 9.12 -28.79 -17.45
N GLU A 13 9.70 -28.99 -16.27
CA GLU A 13 9.09 -29.70 -15.16
C GLU A 13 7.79 -29.03 -14.67
N TYR A 14 7.69 -27.70 -14.72
CA TYR A 14 6.47 -26.98 -14.36
C TYR A 14 5.34 -27.24 -15.36
N ILE A 15 5.65 -27.28 -16.66
CA ILE A 15 4.66 -27.50 -17.73
C ILE A 15 4.16 -28.95 -17.67
N GLU A 16 5.06 -29.92 -17.44
CA GLU A 16 4.66 -31.32 -17.25
C GLU A 16 3.85 -31.51 -15.96
N TRP A 17 4.23 -30.83 -14.87
CA TRP A 17 3.46 -30.81 -13.62
C TRP A 17 2.05 -30.22 -13.81
N TRP A 18 1.93 -29.16 -14.63
CA TRP A 18 0.65 -28.52 -14.94
C TRP A 18 -0.24 -29.41 -15.82
N GLY A 19 0.34 -30.04 -16.85
CA GLY A 19 -0.38 -30.98 -17.72
C GLY A 19 -0.89 -32.23 -16.98
N ARG A 20 -0.19 -32.67 -15.92
CA ARG A 20 -0.63 -33.77 -15.04
C ARG A 20 -1.77 -33.38 -14.09
N ARG A 21 -1.98 -32.09 -13.79
CA ARG A 21 -3.07 -31.58 -12.93
C ARG A 21 -4.42 -31.42 -13.64
N ILE A 22 -4.54 -31.78 -14.92
CA ILE A 22 -5.78 -31.72 -15.71
C ILE A 22 -6.88 -32.68 -15.16
N ASN A 23 -6.61 -33.43 -14.08
CA ASN A 23 -7.56 -34.34 -13.43
C ASN A 23 -8.32 -33.68 -12.25
N ASP A 24 -9.48 -33.10 -12.59
CA ASP A 24 -10.82 -33.24 -11.99
C ASP A 24 -11.25 -32.62 -10.64
N ASN A 25 -10.40 -31.97 -9.82
CA ASN A 25 -10.88 -31.40 -8.53
C ASN A 25 -10.61 -29.89 -8.32
N ILE A 26 -10.05 -29.19 -9.30
CA ILE A 26 -9.96 -27.74 -9.25
C ILE A 26 -10.97 -27.22 -10.26
N SER A 27 -12.13 -26.77 -9.78
CA SER A 27 -12.99 -25.92 -10.59
C SER A 27 -12.11 -24.80 -11.13
N GLY A 28 -11.87 -24.77 -12.45
CA GLY A 28 -11.30 -23.59 -13.10
C GLY A 28 -12.06 -22.36 -12.60
N PRO A 29 -11.40 -21.19 -12.46
CA PRO A 29 -11.98 -20.01 -11.81
C PRO A 29 -13.41 -19.86 -12.33
N SER A 30 -14.38 -20.05 -11.42
CA SER A 30 -15.79 -20.06 -11.76
C SER A 30 -16.04 -18.80 -12.56
N GLN A 31 -16.41 -18.99 -13.83
CA GLN A 31 -16.90 -17.94 -14.70
C GLN A 31 -18.29 -17.49 -14.22
N GLY A 32 -18.43 -17.30 -12.91
CA GLY A 32 -19.60 -16.83 -12.16
C GLY A 32 -19.25 -15.67 -11.23
N ASP A 33 -17.96 -15.43 -10.93
CA ASP A 33 -17.50 -14.30 -10.12
C ASP A 33 -16.83 -13.19 -10.96
N ASN A 34 -17.14 -13.14 -12.27
CA ASN A 34 -16.65 -12.13 -13.19
C ASN A 34 -17.54 -10.86 -13.20
N GLN A 35 -18.04 -10.44 -12.04
CA GLN A 35 -18.77 -9.18 -11.88
C GLN A 35 -18.27 -8.43 -10.64
N PRO A 36 -17.92 -7.14 -10.78
CA PRO A 36 -16.65 -6.73 -11.32
C PRO A 36 -15.74 -6.26 -10.16
N THR A 37 -14.47 -6.67 -10.20
CA THR A 37 -13.37 -6.07 -9.41
C THR A 37 -13.33 -4.53 -9.53
N GLN A 38 -13.96 -3.98 -10.58
CA GLN A 38 -14.20 -2.55 -10.79
C GLN A 38 -15.04 -1.87 -9.70
N LYS A 39 -16.03 -2.53 -9.08
CA LYS A 39 -16.82 -1.92 -7.98
C LYS A 39 -15.96 -1.70 -6.74
N HIS A 40 -15.12 -2.67 -6.38
CA HIS A 40 -14.15 -2.52 -5.30
C HIS A 40 -13.10 -1.46 -5.64
N LEU A 41 -12.61 -1.43 -6.88
CA LEU A 41 -11.68 -0.40 -7.37
C LEU A 41 -12.29 1.00 -7.49
N GLN A 42 -13.61 1.19 -7.38
CA GLN A 42 -14.24 2.52 -7.37
C GLN A 42 -14.50 3.02 -5.93
N VAL A 43 -14.74 2.10 -5.00
CA VAL A 43 -14.84 2.41 -3.56
C VAL A 43 -13.45 2.69 -2.95
N VAL A 44 -12.42 1.94 -3.33
CA VAL A 44 -11.03 2.09 -2.84
C VAL A 44 -10.43 3.50 -3.10
N PRO A 45 -10.62 4.15 -4.26
CA PRO A 45 -10.21 5.53 -4.48
C PRO A 45 -10.85 6.51 -3.50
N SER A 46 -12.11 6.27 -3.12
CA SER A 46 -12.87 7.18 -2.25
C SER A 46 -12.36 7.12 -0.80
N GLU A 47 -12.08 5.92 -0.30
CA GLU A 47 -11.52 5.74 1.04
C GLU A 47 -10.10 6.32 1.15
N LEU A 48 -9.27 6.16 0.12
CA LEU A 48 -7.92 6.73 0.09
C LEU A 48 -7.94 8.26 0.01
N GLU A 49 -8.89 8.86 -0.73
CA GLU A 49 -9.08 10.31 -0.78
C GLU A 49 -9.46 10.87 0.61
N ILE A 50 -10.34 10.18 1.34
CA ILE A 50 -10.75 10.54 2.71
C ILE A 50 -9.53 10.47 3.65
N ILE A 51 -8.79 9.36 3.64
CA ILE A 51 -7.59 9.18 4.49
C ILE A 51 -6.56 10.26 4.19
N LYS A 52 -6.36 10.61 2.91
CA LYS A 52 -5.44 11.67 2.49
C LYS A 52 -5.85 13.04 3.01
N GLN A 53 -7.14 13.38 2.97
CA GLN A 53 -7.63 14.64 3.53
C GLN A 53 -7.47 14.69 5.05
N ASP A 54 -7.80 13.60 5.75
CA ASP A 54 -7.63 13.50 7.19
C ASP A 54 -6.15 13.60 7.62
N PHE A 55 -5.23 13.06 6.82
CA PHE A 55 -3.81 13.19 7.05
C PHE A 55 -3.35 14.65 6.89
N LYS A 56 -3.80 15.34 5.84
CA LYS A 56 -3.52 16.77 5.66
C LYS A 56 -4.04 17.61 6.84
N ARG A 57 -5.26 17.36 7.31
CA ARG A 57 -5.85 18.06 8.47
C ARG A 57 -5.00 17.86 9.73
N ARG A 58 -4.62 16.61 10.01
CA ARG A 58 -3.78 16.28 11.18
C ARG A 58 -2.39 16.90 11.11
N ASN A 59 -1.77 16.97 9.92
CA ASN A 59 -0.49 17.64 9.76
C ASN A 59 -0.56 19.12 10.12
N VAL A 60 -1.59 19.84 9.65
CA VAL A 60 -1.75 21.27 9.99
C VAL A 60 -1.95 21.49 11.49
N GLU A 61 -2.69 20.60 12.16
CA GLU A 61 -2.84 20.65 13.61
C GLU A 61 -1.52 20.40 14.35
N LEU A 62 -0.71 19.45 13.85
CA LEU A 62 0.60 19.14 14.41
C LEU A 62 1.58 20.30 14.23
N GLU A 63 1.62 20.93 13.06
CA GLU A 63 2.47 22.10 12.79
C GLU A 63 2.15 23.24 13.78
N LYS A 64 0.87 23.53 14.01
CA LYS A 64 0.45 24.54 15.01
C LYS A 64 0.88 24.18 16.43
N LYS A 65 0.77 22.91 16.82
CA LYS A 65 1.23 22.44 18.14
C LYS A 65 2.75 22.58 18.30
N ILE A 66 3.51 22.32 17.24
CA ILE A 66 4.96 22.50 17.23
C ILE A 66 5.32 23.98 17.41
N GLU A 67 4.68 24.88 16.64
CA GLU A 67 4.88 26.32 16.74
C GLU A 67 4.58 26.84 18.16
N GLN A 68 3.45 26.42 18.74
CA GLN A 68 3.10 26.77 20.12
C GLN A 68 4.16 26.29 21.13
N MET A 69 4.63 25.04 21.00
CA MET A 69 5.67 24.52 21.89
C MET A 69 7.01 25.25 21.73
N GLU A 70 7.36 25.69 20.52
CA GLU A 70 8.58 26.48 20.28
C GLU A 70 8.48 27.87 20.92
N GLU A 71 7.32 28.51 20.84
CA GLU A 71 7.04 29.78 21.53
C GLU A 71 7.09 29.62 23.06
N GLU A 72 6.41 28.62 23.62
CA GLU A 72 6.46 28.33 25.06
C GLU A 72 7.89 28.06 25.54
N LYS A 73 8.68 27.29 24.77
CA LYS A 73 10.09 27.04 25.06
C LYS A 73 10.94 28.30 25.03
N MET A 74 10.67 29.23 24.11
CA MET A 74 11.35 30.53 24.05
C MET A 74 11.01 31.40 25.27
N ASN A 75 9.74 31.48 25.65
CA ASN A 75 9.29 32.24 26.82
C ASN A 75 9.91 31.70 28.11
N LEU A 76 9.90 30.39 28.31
CA LEU A 76 10.52 29.77 29.49
C LEU A 76 12.04 30.01 29.58
N ARG A 77 12.73 30.20 28.45
CA ARG A 77 14.16 30.57 28.47
C ARG A 77 14.37 32.02 28.93
N LEU A 78 13.48 32.93 28.53
CA LEU A 78 13.54 34.33 28.95
C LEU A 78 13.28 34.48 30.46
N ASP A 79 12.43 33.63 31.03
CA ASP A 79 12.09 33.66 32.46
C ASP A 79 13.23 33.16 33.39
N ILE A 80 14.23 32.44 32.85
CA ILE A 80 15.34 31.85 33.63
C ILE A 80 16.53 32.83 33.79
N ASP A 81 16.66 33.84 32.92
CA ASP A 81 17.80 34.79 32.92
C ASP A 81 17.70 35.90 34.01
N ILE A 82 17.36 35.55 35.26
CA ILE A 82 17.34 36.45 36.45
C ILE A 82 18.49 36.13 37.41
#